data_AF-A0A356M229-F1
#
_entry.id   AF-A0A356M229-F1
#
_cell.length_a   1.000
_cell.length_b   1.000
_cell.length_c   1.000
_cell.angle_alpha   90.00
_cell.angle_beta   90.00
_cell.angle_gamma   90.00
#
_symmetry.space_group_name_H-M   'P 1'
#
loop_
_entity.id
_entity.type
_entity.pdbx_description
1 polymer ?
#
loop_
_entity_poly.entity_id
_entity_poly.type
_entity_poly.pdbx_seq_one_letter_code
_entity_poly.pdbx_strand_id
1 'polypeptide(L)' 'MITQIRKRDGRVTPFKNEKITWAIFKAATAVGGNNWTLAEELTRQVIDLAD' A
#
# COMPACT_ATOMS: atom_id res chain seq x y z
N MET A 1 5.42 13.04 -4.76
CA MET A 1 4.26 13.03 -3.84
C MET A 1 3.00 12.60 -4.58
N ILE A 2 2.56 11.36 -4.37
CA ILE A 2 1.33 10.82 -4.99
C ILE A 2 0.09 11.26 -4.21
N THR A 3 -0.75 12.08 -4.83
CA THR A 3 -2.01 12.59 -4.21
C THR A 3 -3.26 11.89 -4.74
N GLN A 4 -3.18 11.29 -5.92
CA GLN A 4 -4.31 10.66 -6.61
C GLN A 4 -3.91 9.34 -7.24
N ILE A 5 -4.87 8.43 -7.38
CA ILE A 5 -4.70 7.15 -8.05
C ILE A 5 -5.86 6.88 -9.01
N ARG A 6 -5.54 6.41 -10.22
CA ARG A 6 -6.52 5.93 -11.19
C ARG A 6 -6.87 4.48 -10.87
N LYS A 7 -8.15 4.23 -10.61
CA LYS A 7 -8.72 2.91 -10.32
C LYS A 7 -8.94 2.13 -11.62
N ARG A 8 -9.16 0.82 -11.50
CA ARG A 8 -9.38 -0.10 -12.64
C ARG A 8 -10.63 0.25 -13.46
N ASP A 9 -11.63 0.85 -12.83
CA ASP A 9 -12.86 1.36 -13.46
C ASP A 9 -12.66 2.71 -14.16
N GLY A 10 -11.45 3.27 -14.16
CA GLY A 10 -11.12 4.56 -14.76
C GLY A 10 -11.32 5.76 -13.84
N ARG A 11 -11.89 5.60 -12.64
CA ARG A 11 -12.09 6.71 -11.70
C ARG A 11 -10.78 7.18 -11.09
N VAL A 12 -10.66 8.48 -10.84
CA VAL A 12 -9.54 9.07 -10.08
C VAL A 12 -10.01 9.33 -8.66
N THR A 13 -9.30 8.78 -7.68
CA THR A 13 -9.63 8.92 -6.26
C THR A 13 -8.40 9.37 -5.47
N PRO A 14 -8.57 9.95 -4.27
CA PRO A 14 -7.45 10.29 -3.40
C PRO A 14 -6.58 9.07 -3.11
N PHE A 15 -5.26 9.25 -3.21
CA PHE A 15 -4.30 8.24 -2.83
C PHE A 15 -4.34 8.01 -1.31
N LYS A 16 -4.34 6.75 -0.89
CA LYS A 16 -4.32 6.33 0.52
C LYS A 16 -3.27 5.25 0.69
N ASN A 17 -2.12 5.60 1.26
CA ASN A 17 -1.01 4.70 1.54
C ASN A 17 -1.45 3.49 2.39
N GLU A 18 -2.35 3.68 3.35
CA GLU A 18 -2.92 2.61 4.19
C GLU A 18 -3.47 1.43 3.39
N LYS A 19 -4.01 1.67 2.18
CA LYS A 19 -4.54 0.59 1.32
C LYS A 19 -3.43 -0.35 0.84
N ILE A 20 -2.21 0.15 0.66
CA ILE A 20 -1.02 -0.62 0.31
C ILE A 20 -0.53 -1.39 1.55
N THR A 21 -0.40 -0.71 2.70
CA THR A 21 -0.01 -1.33 3.97
C THR A 21 -0.89 -2.53 4.30
N TRP A 22 -2.21 -2.37 4.21
CA TRP A 22 -3.16 -3.45 4.44
C TRP A 22 -3.03 -4.61 3.45
N ALA A 23 -2.70 -4.33 2.18
CA ALA A 23 -2.51 -5.38 1.19
C ALA A 23 -1.27 -6.21 1.51
N ILE A 24 -0.15 -5.56 1.86
CA ILE A 24 1.09 -6.20 2.27
C ILE A 24 0.87 -7.01 3.56
N PHE A 25 0.25 -6.40 4.57
CA PHE A 25 -0.04 -7.06 5.84
C PHE A 25 -0.94 -8.29 5.64
N LYS A 26 -2.01 -8.19 4.85
CA LYS A 26 -2.89 -9.35 4.55
C LYS A 26 -2.14 -10.47 3.85
N ALA A 27 -1.23 -10.16 2.93
CA ALA A 27 -0.38 -11.15 2.28
C ALA A 27 0.56 -11.84 3.29
N ALA A 28 1.19 -11.06 4.18
CA ALA A 28 2.03 -11.59 5.25
C ALA A 28 1.21 -12.47 6.23
N THR A 29 0.01 -12.06 6.60
CA THR A 29 -0.89 -12.85 7.47
C THR A 29 -1.33 -14.15 6.82
N ALA A 30 -1.57 -14.18 5.51
CA ALA A 30 -1.90 -15.41 4.81
C ALA A 30 -0.78 -16.46 4.86
N VAL A 31 0.48 -16.04 5.03
CA VAL A 31 1.64 -16.93 5.18
C VAL A 31 2.09 -17.11 6.63
N GLY A 32 1.33 -16.61 7.62
CA GLY A 32 1.61 -16.77 9.05
C GLY A 32 2.43 -15.65 9.70
N GLY A 33 2.75 -14.56 8.98
CA GLY A 33 3.40 -13.38 9.53
C GLY A 33 2.40 -12.35 10.08
N ASN A 34 2.78 -11.57 11.10
CA ASN A 34 1.90 -10.54 11.70
C ASN A 34 2.59 -9.17 11.91
N ASN A 35 3.67 -8.89 11.20
CA ASN A 35 4.44 -7.67 11.42
C ASN A 35 3.83 -6.48 10.67
N TRP A 36 3.09 -5.65 11.40
CA TRP A 36 2.50 -4.42 10.87
C TRP A 36 3.55 -3.36 10.53
N THR A 37 4.54 -3.16 11.40
CA THR A 37 5.60 -2.16 11.22
C THR A 37 6.38 -2.40 9.92
N LEU A 38 6.71 -3.66 9.64
CA LEU A 38 7.38 -4.04 8.39
C LEU A 38 6.50 -3.74 7.17
N ALA A 39 5.18 -3.93 7.26
CA ALA A 39 4.26 -3.60 6.18
C ALA A 39 4.19 -2.08 5.90
N GLU A 40 4.27 -1.25 6.94
CA GLU A 40 4.36 0.21 6.79
C GLU A 40 5.69 0.64 6.17
N GLU A 41 6.81 0.05 6.58
CA GLU A 41 8.13 0.33 6.00
C GLU A 41 8.18 -0.02 4.51
N LEU A 42 7.68 -1.19 4.13
CA LEU A 42 7.58 -1.60 2.73
C LEU A 42 6.65 -0.67 1.93
N THR A 43 5.57 -0.21 2.54
CA THR A 43 4.67 0.76 1.89
C THR A 43 5.38 2.07 1.58
N ARG A 44 6.24 2.56 2.49
CA ARG A 44 7.06 3.76 2.25
C ARG A 44 7.99 3.56 1.06
N GLN A 45 8.68 2.42 0.98
CA GLN A 45 9.56 2.11 -0.15
C GLN A 45 8.82 2.07 -1.50
N VAL A 46 7.59 1.53 -1.54
CA VAL A 46 6.78 1.53 -2.76
C VAL A 46 6.38 2.95 -3.18
N ILE A 47 6.04 3.81 -2.22
CA ILE A 47 5.70 5.20 -2.49
C ILE A 47 6.92 5.96 -3.02
N ASP A 48 8.08 5.77 -2.39
CA ASP A 48 9.34 6.40 -2.82
C ASP A 48 9.76 5.96 -4.22
N LEU A 49 9.48 4.71 -4.61
CA LEU A 49 9.76 4.19 -5.95
C LEU A 49 8.77 4.71 -7.02
N ALA A 50 7.55 5.06 -6.62
CA ALA A 50 6.48 5.46 -7.51
C ALA A 50 6.38 6.99 -7.68
N ASP A 51 7.14 7.76 -6.89
CA ASP A 51 7.40 9.18 -7.10
C ASP A 51 8.32 9.42 -8.31
#